data_AF-A0AAP0MFK4-F1
#
_entry.id   AF-A0AAP0MFK4-F1
#
_cell.length_a   1.000
_cell.length_b   1.000
_cell.length_c   1.000
_cell.angle_alpha   90.00
_cell.angle_beta   90.00
_cell.angle_gamma   90.00
#
_symmetry.space_group_name_H-M   'P 1'
#
loop_
_entity.id
_entity.type
_entity.pdbx_description
1 polymer ?
#
loop_
_entity_poly.entity_id
_entity_poly.type
_entity_poly.pdbx_seq_one_letter_code
_entity_poly.pdbx_strand_id
1 'polypeptide(L)'
;MDEVFTQSKRFFNLPLNEKIKVLRNEKHRGYTPLHDELLDPDTQVHEILGEPIATLRLLHYEGQTSDPSKGIYGAGAHSDFGLITLLATDEVLGLQICKDKDAKPQIWEYVPPLKGAFIVNLGDMLERWSNCIFKSTLHRVLGNGRERYSIAYFVEPSHDCVVECLPTCKSEKNPPKFPPVKYGSYLSQRYKDTHADLSIYKK
;
A
#
# COMPACT_ATOMS: atom_id res chain seq x y z
N MET A 1 -2.93 -5.36 -18.61
CA MET A 1 -1.83 -5.33 -17.63
C MET A 1 -0.53 -5.85 -18.22
N ASP A 2 -0.53 -7.03 -18.85
CA ASP A 2 0.69 -7.60 -19.48
C ASP A 2 1.30 -6.70 -20.57
N GLU A 3 0.44 -6.03 -21.32
CA GLU A 3 0.87 -5.07 -22.33
C GLU A 3 1.50 -3.80 -21.70
N VAL A 4 1.01 -3.34 -20.55
CA VAL A 4 1.56 -2.17 -19.83
C VAL A 4 2.98 -2.45 -19.35
N PHE A 5 3.23 -3.64 -18.78
CA PHE A 5 4.57 -4.06 -18.37
C PHE A 5 5.51 -4.24 -19.56
N THR A 6 4.99 -4.77 -20.66
CA THR A 6 5.75 -4.93 -21.91
C THR A 6 6.15 -3.57 -22.50
N GLN A 7 5.24 -2.60 -22.57
CA GLN A 7 5.54 -1.26 -23.11
C GLN A 7 6.47 -0.45 -22.20
N SER A 8 6.35 -0.57 -20.87
CA SER A 8 7.25 0.08 -19.91
C SER A 8 8.71 -0.38 -20.07
N LYS A 9 8.94 -1.71 -20.13
CA LYS A 9 10.27 -2.28 -20.38
C LYS A 9 10.85 -1.82 -21.72
N ARG A 10 10.01 -1.72 -22.75
CA ARG A 10 10.42 -1.27 -24.09
C ARG A 10 10.87 0.21 -24.09
N PHE A 11 10.17 1.08 -23.35
CA PHE A 11 10.51 2.51 -23.26
C PHE A 11 11.83 2.76 -22.51
N PHE A 12 12.05 2.11 -21.36
CA PHE A 12 13.27 2.37 -20.56
C PHE A 12 14.55 1.81 -21.20
N ASN A 13 14.42 0.80 -22.05
CA ASN A 13 15.53 0.27 -22.87
C ASN A 13 15.88 1.16 -24.07
N LEU A 14 15.14 2.26 -24.33
CA LEU A 14 15.52 3.22 -25.35
C LEU A 14 16.81 3.98 -24.96
N PRO A 15 17.67 4.32 -25.94
CA PRO A 15 18.79 5.23 -25.74
C PRO A 15 18.37 6.56 -25.10
N LEU A 16 19.23 7.17 -24.29
CA LEU A 16 18.92 8.42 -23.57
C LEU A 16 18.47 9.55 -24.51
N ASN A 17 19.11 9.68 -25.67
CA ASN A 17 18.77 10.67 -26.69
C ASN A 17 17.36 10.48 -27.27
N GLU A 18 16.78 9.28 -27.20
CA GLU A 18 15.38 9.04 -27.58
C GLU A 18 14.43 9.39 -26.42
N LYS A 19 14.82 9.09 -25.18
CA LYS A 19 14.01 9.39 -24.00
C LYS A 19 13.86 10.90 -23.75
N ILE A 20 14.90 11.71 -24.02
CA ILE A 20 14.84 13.17 -23.86
C ILE A 20 13.99 13.88 -24.93
N LYS A 21 13.52 13.21 -25.98
CA LYS A 21 12.61 13.84 -26.96
C LYS A 21 11.22 14.09 -26.39
N VAL A 22 10.89 13.41 -25.28
CA VAL A 22 9.62 13.54 -24.57
C VAL A 22 9.84 14.15 -23.19
N LEU A 23 10.74 15.11 -23.04
CA LEU A 23 11.00 15.79 -21.76
C LEU A 23 9.71 16.31 -21.10
N ARG A 24 9.69 16.27 -19.77
CA ARG A 24 8.58 16.74 -18.94
C ARG A 24 8.14 18.15 -19.37
N ASN A 25 6.89 18.29 -19.79
CA ASN A 25 6.31 19.57 -20.17
C ASN A 25 5.67 20.29 -18.96
N GLU A 26 5.10 21.47 -19.22
CA GLU A 26 4.43 22.33 -18.21
C GLU A 26 3.22 21.68 -17.52
N LYS A 27 2.76 20.52 -18.00
CA LYS A 27 1.69 19.71 -17.37
C LYS A 27 2.25 18.50 -16.60
N HIS A 28 3.55 18.49 -16.31
CA HIS A 28 4.29 17.38 -15.69
C HIS A 28 4.18 16.04 -16.43
N ARG A 29 3.97 16.08 -17.77
CA ARG A 29 3.91 14.88 -18.61
C ARG A 29 5.18 14.76 -19.43
N GLY A 30 5.84 13.62 -19.34
CA GLY A 30 7.04 13.33 -20.11
C GLY A 30 8.05 12.53 -19.29
N TYR A 31 9.26 12.44 -19.81
CA TYR A 31 10.42 11.83 -19.19
C TYR A 31 11.18 12.89 -18.40
N THR A 32 11.40 12.64 -17.11
CA THR A 32 12.31 13.43 -16.27
C THR A 32 13.67 12.71 -16.23
N PRO A 33 14.77 13.35 -16.67
CA PRO A 33 16.10 12.79 -16.51
C PRO A 33 16.45 12.60 -15.03
N LEU A 34 17.33 11.65 -14.76
CA LEU A 34 17.85 11.46 -13.41
C LEU A 34 18.52 12.78 -12.96
N HIS A 35 18.11 13.33 -11.81
CA HIS A 35 18.62 14.55 -11.15
C HIS A 35 18.09 15.93 -11.61
N ASP A 36 17.00 15.99 -12.39
CA ASP A 36 16.49 17.25 -12.99
C ASP A 36 15.27 17.89 -12.27
N GLU A 37 14.93 17.44 -11.04
CA GLU A 37 13.83 18.00 -10.26
C GLU A 37 14.32 18.97 -9.17
N LEU A 38 13.94 20.24 -9.31
CA LEU A 38 14.02 21.30 -8.29
C LEU A 38 12.58 21.78 -8.01
N LEU A 39 12.11 21.61 -6.77
CA LEU A 39 10.77 21.97 -6.32
C LEU A 39 10.78 23.39 -5.72
N ASP A 40 9.89 24.27 -6.20
CA ASP A 40 9.70 25.66 -5.70
C ASP A 40 8.57 25.70 -4.64
N PRO A 41 8.86 26.09 -3.39
CA PRO A 41 7.94 25.95 -2.25
C PRO A 41 6.81 26.99 -2.18
N ASP A 42 6.81 28.07 -2.97
CA ASP A 42 5.93 29.22 -2.72
C ASP A 42 4.51 29.14 -3.33
N THR A 43 4.12 28.05 -4.03
CA THR A 43 2.83 27.97 -4.73
C THR A 43 1.95 26.72 -4.50
N GLN A 44 2.29 25.82 -3.57
CA GLN A 44 1.43 24.67 -3.25
C GLN A 44 0.38 25.00 -2.17
N VAL A 45 -0.84 25.32 -2.59
CA VAL A 45 -2.01 25.37 -1.69
C VAL A 45 -2.39 23.95 -1.24
N HIS A 46 -2.46 23.76 0.09
CA HIS A 46 -2.72 22.53 0.84
C HIS A 46 -3.46 21.41 0.09
N GLU A 47 -2.72 20.52 -0.57
CA GLU A 47 -3.22 19.20 -0.95
C GLU A 47 -3.51 18.42 0.34
N ILE A 48 -4.68 17.79 0.46
CA ILE A 48 -5.08 16.98 1.63
C ILE A 48 -4.04 15.88 1.95
N LEU A 49 -3.26 15.49 0.95
CA LEU A 49 -2.19 14.49 1.05
C LEU A 49 -0.78 15.10 1.19
N GLY A 50 -0.58 16.40 0.92
CA GLY A 50 0.74 16.93 0.52
C GLY A 50 1.23 16.21 -0.73
N GLU A 51 2.54 15.98 -0.87
CA GLU A 51 3.11 15.09 -1.90
C GLU A 51 2.86 13.61 -1.51
N PRO A 52 1.87 12.91 -2.10
CA PRO A 52 1.53 11.56 -1.67
C PRO A 52 2.65 10.57 -2.01
N ILE A 53 2.85 9.59 -1.14
CA ILE A 53 3.85 8.55 -1.36
C ILE A 53 3.19 7.40 -2.09
N ALA A 54 3.75 7.04 -3.24
CA ALA A 54 3.36 5.89 -4.03
C ALA A 54 4.46 4.83 -3.98
N THR A 55 4.20 3.70 -3.31
CA THR A 55 5.17 2.60 -3.22
C THR A 55 4.68 1.39 -4.00
N LEU A 56 5.53 0.80 -4.83
CA LEU A 56 5.26 -0.46 -5.53
C LEU A 56 6.13 -1.57 -4.91
N ARG A 57 5.51 -2.67 -4.46
CA ARG A 57 6.21 -3.88 -3.99
C ARG A 57 5.89 -5.05 -4.87
N LEU A 58 6.93 -5.72 -5.38
CA LEU A 58 6.84 -7.01 -6.05
C LEU A 58 7.13 -8.08 -5.00
N LEU A 59 6.18 -8.99 -4.79
CA LEU A 59 6.20 -9.99 -3.74
C LEU A 59 6.25 -11.38 -4.37
N HIS A 60 7.12 -12.23 -3.83
CA HIS A 60 7.23 -13.65 -4.16
C HIS A 60 7.09 -14.46 -2.86
N TYR A 61 6.21 -15.45 -2.88
CA TYR A 61 6.01 -16.40 -1.80
C TYR A 61 6.46 -17.78 -2.29
N GLU A 62 7.36 -18.40 -1.54
CA GLU A 62 7.84 -19.74 -1.86
C GLU A 62 6.70 -20.77 -1.85
N GLY A 63 6.88 -21.87 -2.59
CA GLY A 63 5.95 -23.00 -2.67
C GLY A 63 5.88 -23.85 -1.40
N GLN A 64 5.83 -23.21 -0.23
CA GLN A 64 5.67 -23.88 1.06
C GLN A 64 4.19 -23.88 1.48
N THR A 65 3.78 -24.91 2.21
CA THR A 65 2.46 -24.96 2.82
C THR A 65 2.51 -24.26 4.18
N SER A 66 1.62 -23.28 4.38
CA SER A 66 1.50 -22.59 5.68
C SER A 66 0.88 -23.49 6.76
N ASP A 67 1.28 -23.27 8.00
CA ASP A 67 0.72 -23.91 9.19
C ASP A 67 0.41 -22.82 10.25
N PRO A 68 -0.80 -22.25 10.21
CA PRO A 68 -1.21 -21.19 11.14
C PRO A 68 -1.13 -21.60 12.62
N SER A 69 -1.28 -22.89 12.94
CA SER A 69 -1.20 -23.40 14.31
C SER A 69 0.21 -23.28 14.90
N LYS A 70 1.22 -23.25 14.02
CA LYS A 70 2.64 -23.05 14.37
C LYS A 70 3.15 -21.64 14.05
N GLY A 71 2.26 -20.74 13.63
CA GLY A 71 2.64 -19.38 13.25
C GLY A 71 3.34 -19.28 11.89
N ILE A 72 3.24 -20.31 11.03
CA ILE A 72 3.88 -20.32 9.71
C ILE A 72 2.90 -19.75 8.68
N TYR A 73 3.24 -18.62 8.08
CA TYR A 73 2.44 -17.91 7.09
C TYR A 73 3.30 -17.50 5.89
N GLY A 74 2.68 -17.28 4.73
CA GLY A 74 3.32 -16.51 3.65
C GLY A 74 3.44 -15.03 4.02
N ALA A 75 2.40 -14.49 4.66
CA ALA A 75 2.44 -13.22 5.38
C ALA A 75 1.46 -13.29 6.56
N GLY A 76 1.90 -12.88 7.74
CA GLY A 76 1.07 -12.86 8.95
C GLY A 76 -0.12 -11.91 8.84
N ALA A 77 -1.04 -11.98 9.80
CA ALA A 77 -2.19 -11.07 9.87
C ALA A 77 -1.75 -9.62 10.12
N HIS A 78 -2.13 -8.70 9.23
CA HIS A 78 -1.81 -7.28 9.34
C HIS A 78 -2.83 -6.41 8.58
N SER A 79 -2.74 -5.10 8.76
CA SER A 79 -3.41 -4.10 7.92
C SER A 79 -2.37 -3.18 7.28
N ASP A 80 -2.74 -2.57 6.16
CA ASP A 80 -1.88 -1.61 5.47
C ASP A 80 -1.95 -0.25 6.16
N PHE A 81 -0.81 0.43 6.29
CA PHE A 81 -0.72 1.63 7.12
C PHE A 81 -1.27 2.88 6.43
N GLY A 82 -1.25 2.92 5.10
CA GLY A 82 -1.66 4.06 4.27
C GLY A 82 -3.17 4.16 4.05
N LEU A 83 -3.57 4.57 2.84
CA LEU A 83 -4.97 4.81 2.49
C LEU A 83 -5.60 3.64 1.75
N ILE A 84 -5.00 3.28 0.61
CA ILE A 84 -5.53 2.27 -0.31
C ILE A 84 -4.35 1.48 -0.86
N THR A 85 -4.51 0.16 -0.96
CA THR A 85 -3.57 -0.72 -1.65
C THR A 85 -4.27 -1.35 -2.84
N LEU A 86 -3.70 -1.19 -4.03
CA LEU A 86 -4.11 -1.91 -5.23
C LEU A 86 -3.21 -3.13 -5.39
N LEU A 87 -3.80 -4.31 -5.35
CA LEU A 87 -3.08 -5.57 -5.38
C LEU A 87 -3.44 -6.33 -6.66
N ALA A 88 -2.42 -6.55 -7.49
CA ALA A 88 -2.48 -7.53 -8.56
C ALA A 88 -1.91 -8.86 -8.03
N THR A 89 -2.60 -9.95 -8.30
CA THR A 89 -2.14 -11.30 -7.96
C THR A 89 -2.04 -12.13 -9.22
N ASP A 90 -1.19 -13.15 -9.19
CA ASP A 90 -1.32 -14.25 -10.14
C ASP A 90 -2.59 -15.09 -9.86
N GLU A 91 -2.69 -16.24 -10.52
CA GLU A 91 -3.80 -17.17 -10.36
C GLU A 91 -3.62 -18.16 -9.18
N VAL A 92 -2.67 -17.89 -8.26
CA VAL A 92 -2.43 -18.74 -7.08
C VAL A 92 -3.20 -18.18 -5.88
N LEU A 93 -4.16 -18.98 -5.38
CA LEU A 93 -4.92 -18.67 -4.19
C LEU A 93 -4.00 -18.59 -2.96
N GLY A 94 -4.19 -17.58 -2.11
CA GLY A 94 -3.44 -17.48 -0.85
C GLY A 94 -3.83 -16.31 0.04
N LEU A 95 -4.34 -15.22 -0.52
CA LEU A 95 -4.82 -14.08 0.26
C LEU A 95 -6.10 -14.44 1.03
N GLN A 96 -6.11 -14.14 2.33
CA GLN A 96 -7.30 -14.14 3.16
C GLN A 96 -7.54 -12.76 3.78
N ILE A 97 -8.81 -12.39 3.92
CA ILE A 97 -9.25 -11.19 4.63
C ILE A 97 -10.14 -11.56 5.81
N CYS A 98 -10.20 -10.67 6.81
CA CYS A 98 -11.16 -10.74 7.90
C CYS A 98 -12.15 -9.58 7.76
N LYS A 99 -13.40 -9.87 7.41
CA LYS A 99 -14.44 -8.85 7.16
C LYS A 99 -14.73 -8.01 8.41
N ASP A 100 -14.72 -8.65 9.58
CA ASP A 100 -14.84 -7.96 10.86
C ASP A 100 -13.61 -8.24 11.71
N LYS A 101 -12.62 -7.34 11.61
CA LYS A 101 -11.35 -7.45 12.34
C LYS A 101 -11.52 -7.46 13.86
N ASP A 102 -12.64 -6.95 14.37
CA ASP A 102 -12.95 -6.81 15.79
C ASP A 102 -13.71 -8.04 16.35
N ALA A 103 -14.18 -8.93 15.48
CA ALA A 103 -14.94 -10.12 15.85
C ALA A 103 -14.10 -11.12 16.67
N LYS A 104 -14.77 -11.82 17.59
CA LYS A 104 -14.19 -12.89 18.41
C LYS A 104 -15.08 -14.13 18.34
N PRO A 105 -14.68 -15.20 17.62
CA PRO A 105 -13.43 -15.34 16.86
C PRO A 105 -13.45 -14.53 15.54
N GLN A 106 -12.26 -14.15 15.07
CA GLN A 106 -12.08 -13.61 13.73
C GLN A 106 -12.38 -14.69 12.68
N ILE A 107 -13.17 -14.33 11.67
CA ILE A 107 -13.50 -15.21 10.54
C ILE A 107 -12.67 -14.79 9.33
N TRP A 108 -11.96 -15.74 8.74
CA TRP A 108 -11.06 -15.53 7.60
C TRP A 108 -11.67 -16.09 6.32
N GLU A 109 -11.68 -15.28 5.27
CA GLU A 109 -12.23 -15.64 3.96
C GLU A 109 -11.15 -15.49 2.90
N TYR A 110 -11.06 -16.48 2.00
CA TYR A 110 -10.17 -16.40 0.85
C TYR A 110 -10.68 -15.39 -0.17
N VAL A 111 -9.75 -14.64 -0.76
CA VAL A 111 -10.03 -13.80 -1.92
C VAL A 111 -9.58 -14.56 -3.17
N PRO A 112 -10.50 -15.05 -4.01
CA PRO A 112 -10.14 -15.77 -5.22
C PRO A 112 -9.44 -14.82 -6.21
N PRO A 113 -8.37 -15.26 -6.88
CA PRO A 113 -7.75 -14.45 -7.93
C PRO A 113 -8.74 -14.28 -9.09
N LEU A 114 -8.86 -13.05 -9.57
CA LEU A 114 -9.71 -12.70 -10.71
C LEU A 114 -8.86 -12.03 -11.79
N LYS A 115 -8.72 -12.73 -12.92
CA LYS A 115 -7.91 -12.25 -14.04
C LYS A 115 -8.43 -10.91 -14.55
N GLY A 116 -7.52 -9.94 -14.69
CA GLY A 116 -7.82 -8.60 -15.17
C GLY A 116 -8.41 -7.65 -14.11
N ALA A 117 -8.59 -8.11 -12.87
CA ALA A 117 -9.03 -7.27 -11.76
C ALA A 117 -7.89 -6.94 -10.80
N PHE A 118 -8.09 -5.88 -10.02
CA PHE A 118 -7.28 -5.58 -8.84
C PHE A 118 -8.10 -5.86 -7.60
N ILE A 119 -7.43 -6.39 -6.58
CA ILE A 119 -7.95 -6.41 -5.22
C ILE A 119 -7.64 -5.05 -4.60
N VAL A 120 -8.61 -4.45 -3.91
CA VAL A 120 -8.45 -3.15 -3.25
C VAL A 120 -8.57 -3.33 -1.75
N ASN A 121 -7.45 -3.19 -1.04
CA ASN A 121 -7.45 -3.14 0.42
C ASN A 121 -7.55 -1.70 0.90
N LEU A 122 -8.27 -1.49 2.00
CA LEU A 122 -8.35 -0.20 2.68
C LEU A 122 -7.35 -0.17 3.82
N GLY A 123 -6.64 0.94 3.98
CA GLY A 123 -5.61 1.10 5.00
C GLY A 123 -6.06 1.91 6.22
N ASP A 124 -5.17 1.97 7.20
CA ASP A 124 -5.41 2.58 8.50
C ASP A 124 -5.69 4.09 8.42
N MET A 125 -5.04 4.82 7.50
CA MET A 125 -5.27 6.26 7.36
C MET A 125 -6.67 6.54 6.81
N LEU A 126 -7.20 5.69 5.93
CA LEU A 126 -8.57 5.86 5.41
C LEU A 126 -9.61 5.56 6.50
N GLU A 127 -9.35 4.57 7.35
CA GLU A 127 -10.20 4.31 8.52
C GLU A 127 -10.25 5.51 9.48
N ARG A 128 -9.09 6.14 9.72
CA ARG A 128 -9.00 7.34 10.58
C ARG A 128 -9.71 8.55 9.98
N TRP A 129 -9.48 8.83 8.70
CA TRP A 129 -10.15 9.93 7.99
C TRP A 129 -11.67 9.77 7.97
N SER A 130 -12.13 8.56 7.67
CA SER A 130 -13.55 8.26 7.52
C SER A 130 -14.28 7.98 8.84
N ASN A 131 -13.60 8.11 9.98
CA ASN A 131 -14.16 7.82 11.31
C ASN A 131 -14.76 6.40 11.43
N CYS A 132 -14.07 5.42 10.83
CA CYS A 132 -14.49 4.03 10.69
C CYS A 132 -15.74 3.77 9.81
N ILE A 133 -16.14 4.70 8.93
CA ILE A 133 -17.11 4.38 7.86
C ILE A 133 -16.49 3.33 6.93
N PHE A 134 -15.23 3.54 6.56
CA PHE A 134 -14.39 2.53 5.93
C PHE A 134 -13.52 1.90 7.00
N LYS A 135 -13.49 0.56 7.05
CA LYS A 135 -12.60 -0.18 7.95
C LYS A 135 -11.36 -0.65 7.19
N SER A 136 -10.21 -0.47 7.81
CA SER A 136 -8.92 -1.00 7.39
C SER A 136 -9.01 -2.52 7.30
N THR A 137 -8.55 -3.07 6.18
CA THR A 137 -8.74 -4.47 5.81
C THR A 137 -7.68 -5.32 6.51
N LEU A 138 -8.08 -6.06 7.54
CA LEU A 138 -7.21 -7.05 8.17
C LEU A 138 -7.05 -8.25 7.21
N HIS A 139 -5.83 -8.57 6.85
CA HIS A 139 -5.54 -9.59 5.85
C HIS A 139 -4.26 -10.38 6.17
N ARG A 140 -4.12 -11.57 5.57
CA ARG A 140 -2.96 -12.48 5.70
C ARG A 140 -2.78 -13.30 4.42
N VAL A 141 -1.62 -13.93 4.27
CA VAL A 141 -1.35 -14.83 3.12
C VAL A 141 -0.96 -16.22 3.63
N LEU A 142 -1.65 -17.24 3.12
CA LEU A 142 -1.35 -18.65 3.33
C LEU A 142 -0.75 -19.26 2.06
N GLY A 143 0.39 -19.93 2.20
CA GLY A 143 0.99 -20.76 1.17
C GLY A 143 0.29 -22.12 1.07
N ASN A 144 0.12 -22.60 -0.16
CA ASN A 144 -0.58 -23.84 -0.49
C ASN A 144 0.32 -24.87 -1.17
N GLY A 145 1.64 -24.73 -1.04
CA GLY A 145 2.63 -25.59 -1.70
C GLY A 145 2.99 -25.17 -3.14
N ARG A 146 2.40 -24.08 -3.65
CA ARG A 146 2.78 -23.47 -4.94
C ARG A 146 3.41 -22.11 -4.72
N GLU A 147 4.37 -21.76 -5.57
CA GLU A 147 4.87 -20.39 -5.65
C GLU A 147 3.72 -19.45 -5.98
N ARG A 148 3.76 -18.25 -5.40
CA ARG A 148 2.78 -17.19 -5.62
C ARG A 148 3.48 -15.86 -5.80
N TYR A 149 2.97 -15.06 -6.73
CA TYR A 149 3.45 -13.73 -7.05
C TYR A 149 2.34 -12.70 -6.87
N SER A 150 2.69 -11.54 -6.32
CA SER A 150 1.77 -10.41 -6.29
C SER A 150 2.48 -9.07 -6.37
N ILE A 151 1.79 -8.06 -6.86
CA ILE A 151 2.28 -6.69 -6.98
C ILE A 151 1.34 -5.80 -6.20
N ALA A 152 1.85 -5.17 -5.15
CA ALA A 152 1.10 -4.26 -4.30
C ALA A 152 1.53 -2.82 -4.59
N TYR A 153 0.56 -1.97 -4.93
CA TYR A 153 0.74 -0.53 -5.09
C TYR A 153 0.04 0.20 -3.94
N PHE A 154 0.82 0.83 -3.08
CA PHE A 154 0.37 1.52 -1.88
C PHE A 154 0.22 3.01 -2.17
N VAL A 155 -0.96 3.55 -1.86
CA VAL A 155 -1.22 4.98 -1.85
C VAL A 155 -1.22 5.47 -0.42
N GLU A 156 -0.28 6.35 -0.10
CA GLU A 156 -0.05 6.84 1.26
C GLU A 156 -0.03 8.38 1.30
N PRO A 157 -0.38 9.00 2.43
CA PRO A 157 -0.17 10.43 2.62
C PRO A 157 1.34 10.78 2.62
N SER A 158 1.66 12.06 2.43
CA SER A 158 3.02 12.56 2.71
C SER A 158 3.39 12.34 4.17
N HIS A 159 4.69 12.23 4.47
CA HIS A 159 5.18 12.10 5.86
C HIS A 159 4.72 13.24 6.77
N ASP A 160 4.53 14.43 6.20
CA ASP A 160 4.12 15.63 6.93
C ASP A 160 2.60 15.79 7.07
N CYS A 161 1.82 15.00 6.34
CA CYS A 161 0.36 15.01 6.43
C CYS A 161 -0.10 14.71 7.86
N VAL A 162 -0.95 15.59 8.41
CA VAL A 162 -1.70 15.35 9.64
C VAL A 162 -3.02 14.67 9.26
N VAL A 163 -3.15 13.41 9.64
CA VAL A 163 -4.35 12.60 9.42
C VAL A 163 -5.30 12.79 10.60
N GLU A 164 -6.43 13.43 10.35
CA GLU A 164 -7.50 13.64 11.33
C GLU A 164 -8.88 13.39 10.72
N CYS A 165 -9.88 13.11 11.57
CA CYS A 165 -11.23 12.81 11.10
C CYS A 165 -11.80 13.95 10.23
N LEU A 166 -12.24 13.59 9.02
CA LEU A 166 -12.81 14.52 8.05
C LEU A 166 -14.08 15.17 8.62
N PRO A 167 -14.34 16.46 8.32
CA PRO A 167 -15.53 17.17 8.81
C PRO A 167 -16.85 16.47 8.48
N THR A 168 -16.96 15.86 7.30
CA THR A 168 -18.15 15.12 6.85
C THR A 168 -18.34 13.76 7.54
N CYS A 169 -17.34 13.29 8.29
CA CYS A 169 -17.35 12.00 8.97
C CYS A 169 -17.50 12.12 10.50
N LYS A 170 -17.66 13.34 11.02
CA LYS A 170 -17.90 13.63 12.43
C LYS A 170 -19.13 14.50 12.66
N SER A 171 -19.72 14.38 13.84
CA SER A 171 -20.79 15.24 14.34
C SER A 171 -20.78 15.23 15.87
N GLU A 172 -21.63 16.02 16.51
CA GLU A 172 -21.78 15.98 17.98
C GLU A 172 -22.15 14.58 18.50
N LYS A 173 -22.95 13.83 17.73
CA LYS A 173 -23.37 12.46 18.08
C LYS A 173 -22.36 11.38 17.66
N ASN A 174 -21.41 11.72 16.78
CA ASN A 174 -20.34 10.84 16.31
C ASN A 174 -19.02 11.62 16.29
N PRO A 175 -18.42 11.90 17.46
CA PRO A 175 -17.16 12.63 17.53
C PRO A 175 -16.01 11.82 16.89
N PRO A 176 -14.85 12.44 16.60
CA PRO A 176 -13.67 11.72 16.13
C PRO A 176 -13.29 10.56 17.05
N LYS A 177 -13.17 9.35 16.50
CA LYS A 177 -12.79 8.14 17.24
C LYS A 177 -11.28 8.03 17.48
N PHE A 178 -10.49 8.81 16.75
CA PHE A 178 -9.04 8.83 16.85
C PHE A 178 -8.52 10.26 17.01
N PRO A 179 -7.46 10.47 17.80
CA PRO A 179 -6.76 11.75 17.79
C PRO A 179 -6.05 11.97 16.44
N PRO A 180 -5.84 13.24 16.03
CA PRO A 180 -4.98 13.57 14.89
C PRO A 180 -3.58 12.94 15.01
N VAL A 181 -3.01 12.51 13.88
CA VAL A 181 -1.68 11.90 13.86
C VAL A 181 -0.89 12.34 12.63
N LYS A 182 0.39 12.67 12.80
CA LYS A 182 1.31 12.89 11.68
C LYS A 182 1.67 11.56 11.03
N TYR A 183 1.47 11.41 9.72
CA TYR A 183 1.63 10.12 9.04
C TYR A 183 3.04 9.54 9.19
N GLY A 184 4.09 10.36 9.03
CA GLY A 184 5.47 9.90 9.21
C GLY A 184 5.76 9.34 10.61
N SER A 185 5.16 9.92 11.65
CA SER A 185 5.26 9.42 13.02
C SER A 185 4.53 8.10 13.20
N TYR A 186 3.32 7.97 12.63
CA TYR A 186 2.55 6.72 12.62
C TYR A 186 3.32 5.60 11.92
N LEU A 187 3.81 5.87 10.71
CA LEU A 187 4.55 4.92 9.90
C LEU A 187 5.80 4.42 10.62
N SER A 188 6.59 5.34 11.20
CA SER A 188 7.80 5.00 11.96
C SER A 188 7.49 4.11 13.16
N GLN A 189 6.39 4.37 13.87
CA GLN A 189 5.96 3.53 14.99
C GLN A 189 5.57 2.13 14.50
N ARG A 190 4.78 2.05 13.42
CA ARG A 190 4.36 0.75 12.87
C ARG A 190 5.53 -0.09 12.37
N TYR A 191 6.54 0.51 11.75
CA TYR A 191 7.76 -0.22 11.37
C TYR A 191 8.47 -0.81 12.58
N LYS A 192 8.60 -0.05 13.68
CA LYS A 192 9.20 -0.54 14.93
C LYS A 192 8.39 -1.68 15.56
N ASP A 193 7.06 -1.61 15.47
CA ASP A 193 6.18 -2.64 16.03
C ASP A 193 6.17 -3.93 15.21
N THR A 194 6.39 -3.84 13.89
CA THR A 194 6.20 -4.95 12.93
C THR A 194 7.48 -5.59 12.44
N HIS A 195 8.60 -4.86 12.43
CA HIS A 195 9.88 -5.40 11.97
C HIS A 195 10.73 -5.77 13.18
N ALA A 196 11.17 -7.03 13.22
CA ALA A 196 12.20 -7.45 14.15
C ALA A 196 13.45 -6.61 13.93
N ASP A 197 14.15 -6.24 15.02
CA ASP A 197 15.43 -5.55 14.93
C ASP A 197 16.37 -6.36 14.03
N LEU A 198 16.77 -5.81 12.89
CA LEU A 198 17.62 -6.51 11.92
C LEU A 198 19.04 -6.77 12.49
N SER A 199 19.35 -6.24 13.69
CA SER A 199 20.55 -6.60 14.46
C SER A 199 20.70 -8.11 14.71
N ILE A 200 19.59 -8.87 14.71
CA ILE A 200 19.59 -10.32 14.97
C ILE A 200 20.27 -11.11 13.82
N TYR A 201 20.34 -10.54 12.61
CA TYR A 201 20.97 -11.15 11.44
C TYR A 201 22.41 -10.65 11.18
N LYS A 202 22.92 -9.73 12.01
CA LYS A 202 24.34 -9.36 12.02
C LYS A 202 25.11 -10.31 12.95
N LYS A 203 25.45 -11.50 12.45
CA LYS A 203 26.53 -12.34 13.01
C LYS A 203 27.64 -12.49 11.99
#